data_AF-A0A6B3G6Y3-F1
#
_entry.id   AF-A0A6B3G6Y3-F1
#
_cell.length_a   1.000
_cell.length_b   1.000
_cell.length_c   1.000
_cell.angle_alpha   90.00
_cell.angle_beta   90.00
_cell.angle_gamma   90.00
#
_symmetry.space_group_name_H-M   'P 1'
#
loop_
_entity.id
_entity.type
_entity.pdbx_description
1 polymer ?
#
loop_
_entity_poly.entity_id
_entity_poly.type
_entity_poly.pdbx_seq_one_letter_code
_entity_poly.pdbx_strand_id
1 'polypeptide(L)'
;DPGALPVGVPAAAVLVSPLRLQRALRPLQAYRTGAAPRRQALDEGATAELTARAGGLVLPVFRPVTRRDALLQLVLDASGSMRVWQRLFDELREVFGGLGAFRDLHVRYLHATEDGRAAVSRSPRRDGAPLHSTDRLVDATGRRVTLLVSDCAGPLWHSGAAHRTLHRLAGQGPVAVLQPLPQRLWPRTRLHVTFGELRRGQG
;
A
#
# COMPACT_ATOMS: atom_id res chain seq x y z
N ASP A 1 25.24 10.69 -41.97
CA ASP A 1 24.01 10.75 -41.16
C ASP A 1 24.35 11.03 -39.70
N PRO A 2 24.09 12.24 -39.19
CA PRO A 2 24.26 12.52 -37.77
C PRO A 2 23.11 11.90 -36.99
N GLY A 3 23.46 11.05 -36.02
CA GLY A 3 22.50 10.34 -35.16
C GLY A 3 21.65 11.29 -34.34
N ALA A 4 20.34 11.21 -34.52
CA ALA A 4 19.37 11.89 -33.68
C ALA A 4 19.46 11.35 -32.24
N LEU A 5 19.86 12.20 -31.30
CA LEU A 5 19.78 11.90 -29.87
C LEU A 5 18.30 11.82 -29.47
N PRO A 6 17.84 10.73 -28.82
CA PRO A 6 16.46 10.63 -28.39
C PRO A 6 16.17 11.66 -27.30
N VAL A 7 15.41 12.70 -27.64
CA VAL A 7 14.90 13.68 -26.69
C VAL A 7 13.70 13.06 -25.97
N GLY A 8 13.90 12.66 -24.72
CA GLY A 8 12.82 12.22 -23.84
C GLY A 8 11.95 13.41 -23.46
N VAL A 9 10.80 13.58 -24.13
CA VAL A 9 9.80 14.56 -23.72
C VAL A 9 9.20 14.10 -22.39
N PRO A 10 9.24 14.91 -21.32
CA PRO A 10 8.56 14.57 -20.07
C PRO A 10 7.06 14.49 -20.38
N ALA A 11 6.52 13.27 -20.40
CA ALA A 11 5.09 13.11 -20.62
C ALA A 11 4.33 13.77 -19.43
N ALA A 12 3.12 14.27 -19.65
CA ALA A 12 2.37 15.05 -18.66
C ALA A 12 2.00 14.22 -17.41
N ALA A 13 2.08 14.81 -16.22
CA ALA A 13 1.68 14.16 -14.97
C ALA A 13 0.17 13.82 -14.97
N VAL A 14 -0.18 12.66 -14.42
CA VAL A 14 -1.59 12.23 -14.30
C VAL A 14 -2.24 12.88 -13.08
N LEU A 15 -1.53 12.96 -11.97
CA LEU A 15 -1.98 13.67 -10.78
C LEU A 15 -1.85 15.18 -10.98
N VAL A 16 -2.99 15.86 -10.99
CA VAL A 16 -3.08 17.32 -11.16
C VAL A 16 -2.28 18.08 -10.08
N SER A 17 -2.17 17.54 -8.86
CA SER A 17 -1.35 18.14 -7.80
C SER A 17 -0.86 17.10 -6.78
N PRO A 18 0.35 16.52 -6.99
CA PRO A 18 0.94 15.55 -6.08
C PRO A 18 1.14 16.10 -4.67
N LEU A 19 1.50 17.38 -4.53
CA LEU A 19 1.68 18.03 -3.23
C LEU A 19 0.37 18.18 -2.45
N ARG A 20 -0.75 18.49 -3.13
CA ARG A 20 -2.07 18.52 -2.47
C ARG A 20 -2.46 17.13 -1.97
N LEU A 21 -2.21 16.09 -2.78
CA LEU A 21 -2.43 14.71 -2.37
C LEU A 21 -1.56 14.33 -1.17
N GLN A 22 -0.26 14.62 -1.21
CA GLN A 22 0.65 14.33 -0.09
C GLN A 22 0.22 15.06 1.20
N ARG A 23 -0.23 16.32 1.09
CA ARG A 23 -0.80 17.07 2.23
C ARG A 23 -2.06 16.41 2.78
N ALA A 24 -2.99 16.00 1.92
CA ALA A 24 -4.20 15.30 2.32
C ALA A 24 -3.92 13.94 2.99
N LEU A 25 -2.81 13.29 2.63
CA LEU A 25 -2.38 12.01 3.19
C LEU A 25 -1.52 12.14 4.47
N ARG A 26 -1.11 13.35 4.88
CA ARG A 26 -0.32 13.57 6.12
C ARG A 26 -0.90 12.91 7.38
N PRO A 27 -2.24 12.84 7.60
CA PRO A 27 -2.78 12.13 8.75
C PRO A 27 -2.30 10.67 8.88
N LEU A 28 -1.91 10.01 7.79
CA LEU A 28 -1.35 8.66 7.83
C LEU A 28 0.01 8.58 8.55
N GLN A 29 0.74 9.69 8.73
CA GLN A 29 1.98 9.71 9.53
C GLN A 29 1.70 9.43 11.02
N ALA A 30 0.49 9.74 11.49
CA ALA A 30 0.02 9.42 12.82
C ALA A 30 -0.58 8.00 12.91
N TYR A 31 -0.76 7.29 11.80
CA TYR A 31 -1.30 5.94 11.80
C TYR A 31 -0.42 4.99 12.63
N ARG A 32 -1.07 4.17 13.44
CA ARG A 32 -0.44 3.15 14.29
C ARG A 32 -1.19 1.84 14.09
N THR A 33 -0.42 0.76 13.97
CA THR A 33 -0.97 -0.59 13.87
C THR A 33 -1.31 -1.07 15.28
N GLY A 34 -2.35 -1.89 15.44
CA GLY A 34 -2.65 -2.54 16.73
C GLY A 34 -1.64 -3.63 17.14
N ALA A 35 -0.64 -3.92 16.30
CA ALA A 35 0.36 -4.93 16.54
C ALA A 35 1.42 -4.52 17.57
N ALA A 36 1.90 -5.48 18.37
CA ALA A 36 2.98 -5.28 19.33
C ALA A 36 4.24 -4.66 18.66
N PRO A 37 4.85 -3.60 19.23
CA PRO A 37 6.01 -2.92 18.67
C PRO A 37 7.17 -3.87 18.37
N ARG A 38 7.73 -3.80 17.15
CA ARG A 38 8.87 -4.64 16.73
C ARG A 38 10.22 -4.03 17.04
N ARG A 39 10.28 -2.70 17.09
CA ARG A 39 11.49 -1.96 17.41
C ARG A 39 11.39 -1.46 18.84
N GLN A 40 12.48 -1.65 19.56
CA GLN A 40 12.69 -1.01 20.84
C GLN A 40 13.90 -0.08 20.72
N ALA A 41 13.84 1.04 21.42
CA ALA A 41 14.97 1.93 21.59
C ALA A 41 15.39 1.89 23.05
N LEU A 42 16.70 1.99 23.31
CA LEU A 42 17.19 2.19 24.66
C LEU A 42 16.63 3.53 25.17
N ASP A 43 16.01 3.49 26.34
CA ASP A 43 15.65 4.68 27.08
C ASP A 43 16.86 5.06 27.92
N GLU A 44 17.72 5.92 27.36
CA GLU A 44 18.97 6.32 28.00
C GLU A 44 18.73 6.95 29.38
N GLY A 45 17.68 7.75 29.52
CA GLY A 45 17.30 8.39 30.78
C GLY A 45 16.86 7.36 31.81
N ALA A 46 15.92 6.47 31.46
CA ALA A 46 15.47 5.43 32.38
C ALA A 46 16.58 4.41 32.71
N THR A 47 17.48 4.14 31.76
CA THR A 47 18.67 3.29 31.96
C THR A 47 19.62 3.93 32.96
N ALA A 48 19.93 5.21 32.81
CA ALA A 48 20.80 5.94 33.75
C ALA A 48 20.20 5.97 35.16
N GLU A 49 18.90 6.26 35.26
CA GLU A 49 18.15 6.29 36.52
C GLU A 49 18.18 4.93 37.23
N LEU A 50 17.88 3.85 36.51
CA LEU A 50 17.87 2.50 37.07
C LEU A 50 19.27 2.04 37.48
N THR A 51 20.28 2.36 36.67
CA THR A 51 21.69 2.05 36.93
C THR A 51 22.19 2.75 38.20
N ALA A 52 21.84 4.03 38.38
CA ALA A 52 22.19 4.79 39.59
C ALA A 52 21.55 4.18 40.84
N ARG A 53 20.28 3.77 40.76
CA ARG A 53 19.57 3.10 41.87
C ARG A 53 20.12 1.70 42.16
N ALA A 54 20.65 1.01 41.16
CA ALA A 54 21.24 -0.32 41.28
C ALA A 54 22.72 -0.30 41.69
N GLY A 55 23.23 0.81 42.24
CA GLY A 55 24.60 0.90 42.75
C GLY A 55 25.67 0.85 41.66
N GLY A 56 25.35 1.29 40.44
CA GLY A 56 26.28 1.34 39.30
C GLY A 56 26.23 0.11 38.38
N LEU A 57 25.37 -0.88 38.65
CA LEU A 57 25.12 -1.97 37.71
C LEU A 57 24.32 -1.45 36.51
N VAL A 58 24.88 -1.54 35.30
CA VAL A 58 24.21 -1.08 34.08
C VAL A 58 23.01 -1.95 33.75
N LEU A 59 21.81 -1.40 33.89
CA LEU A 59 20.54 -2.10 33.64
C LEU A 59 19.76 -1.41 32.51
N PRO A 60 19.83 -1.93 31.27
CA PRO A 60 19.21 -1.26 30.12
C PRO A 60 17.68 -1.32 30.19
N VAL A 61 17.05 -0.15 30.03
CA VAL A 61 15.60 -0.01 29.94
C VAL A 61 15.23 0.27 28.49
N PHE A 62 14.28 -0.47 27.94
CA PHE A 62 13.85 -0.36 26.55
C PHE A 62 12.43 0.17 26.43
N ARG A 63 12.20 1.09 25.50
CA ARG A 63 10.86 1.62 25.15
C ARG A 63 10.48 1.26 23.72
N PRO A 64 9.19 0.98 23.45
CA PRO A 64 8.74 0.68 22.11
C PRO A 64 8.84 1.89 21.17
N VAL A 65 9.33 1.65 19.96
CA VAL A 65 9.27 2.63 18.86
C VAL A 65 8.03 2.30 18.04
N THR A 66 7.01 3.17 18.11
CA THR A 66 5.72 2.96 17.42
C THR A 66 5.56 3.78 16.14
N ARG A 67 6.53 4.65 15.83
CA ARG A 67 6.48 5.51 14.63
C ARG A 67 6.85 4.70 13.39
N ARG A 68 6.09 4.88 12.30
CA ARG A 68 6.29 4.21 11.00
C ARG A 68 6.32 2.68 11.14
N ASP A 69 5.42 2.14 11.96
CA ASP A 69 5.37 0.70 12.21
C ASP A 69 4.56 -0.08 11.17
N ALA A 70 3.75 0.64 10.38
CA ALA A 70 2.97 0.11 9.29
C ALA A 70 3.81 -0.06 8.01
N LEU A 71 3.48 -1.07 7.21
CA LEU A 71 4.02 -1.28 5.87
C LEU A 71 2.92 -1.00 4.85
N LEU A 72 3.21 -0.23 3.81
CA LEU A 72 2.29 -0.05 2.71
C LEU A 72 2.51 -1.15 1.67
N GLN A 73 1.46 -1.87 1.32
CA GLN A 73 1.43 -2.73 0.16
C GLN A 73 0.60 -2.07 -0.94
N LEU A 74 1.29 -1.62 -1.98
CA LEU A 74 0.68 -0.97 -3.13
C LEU A 74 0.54 -2.01 -4.24
N VAL A 75 -0.70 -2.35 -4.60
CA VAL A 75 -1.03 -3.43 -5.54
C VAL A 75 -1.69 -2.84 -6.77
N LEU A 76 -1.18 -3.15 -7.97
CA LEU A 76 -1.86 -2.82 -9.22
C LEU A 76 -2.56 -4.05 -9.78
N ASP A 77 -3.82 -3.92 -10.17
CA ASP A 77 -4.49 -4.88 -11.06
C ASP A 77 -3.77 -4.88 -12.42
N ALA A 78 -3.25 -6.03 -12.85
CA ALA A 78 -2.47 -6.16 -14.07
C ALA A 78 -3.31 -6.57 -15.30
N SER A 79 -4.61 -6.31 -15.29
CA SER A 79 -5.49 -6.49 -16.45
C SER A 79 -5.15 -5.51 -17.59
N GLY A 80 -5.59 -5.84 -18.81
CA GLY A 80 -5.26 -5.07 -20.00
C GLY A 80 -5.70 -3.60 -19.93
N SER A 81 -6.87 -3.33 -19.35
CA SER A 81 -7.40 -1.99 -19.15
C SER A 81 -6.58 -1.16 -18.15
N MET A 82 -5.74 -1.80 -17.33
CA MET A 82 -4.91 -1.11 -16.34
C MET A 82 -3.60 -0.56 -16.88
N ARG A 83 -3.22 -0.91 -18.12
CA ARG A 83 -1.99 -0.40 -18.76
C ARG A 83 -1.95 1.12 -18.85
N VAL A 84 -3.09 1.76 -19.16
CA VAL A 84 -3.18 3.22 -19.25
C VAL A 84 -3.02 3.92 -17.89
N TRP A 85 -3.19 3.17 -16.79
CA TRP A 85 -3.09 3.65 -15.41
C TRP A 85 -1.74 3.35 -14.76
N GLN A 86 -0.80 2.69 -15.47
CA GLN A 86 0.53 2.39 -14.94
C GLN A 86 1.25 3.66 -14.45
N ARG A 87 1.09 4.76 -15.18
CA ARG A 87 1.70 6.02 -14.80
C ARG A 87 1.12 6.60 -13.50
N LEU A 88 -0.20 6.56 -13.33
CA LEU A 88 -0.85 6.95 -12.07
C LEU A 88 -0.30 6.11 -10.91
N PHE A 89 -0.13 4.81 -11.14
CA PHE A 89 0.42 3.90 -10.15
C PHE A 89 1.85 4.26 -9.74
N ASP A 90 2.71 4.62 -10.72
CA ASP A 90 4.08 5.07 -10.45
C ASP A 90 4.10 6.40 -9.69
N GLU A 91 3.23 7.36 -10.05
CA GLU A 91 3.10 8.63 -9.32
C GLU A 91 2.61 8.41 -7.87
N LEU A 92 1.67 7.49 -7.66
CA LEU A 92 1.23 7.10 -6.31
C LEU A 92 2.37 6.46 -5.51
N ARG A 93 3.18 5.60 -6.13
CA ARG A 93 4.35 4.99 -5.49
C ARG A 93 5.30 6.06 -4.95
N GLU A 94 5.58 7.09 -5.73
CA GLU A 94 6.45 8.21 -5.32
C GLU A 94 5.80 9.05 -4.20
N VAL A 95 4.51 9.38 -4.31
CA VAL A 95 3.79 10.14 -3.28
C VAL A 95 3.80 9.40 -1.93
N PHE A 96 3.51 8.10 -1.93
CA PHE A 96 3.52 7.30 -0.72
C PHE A 96 4.94 7.04 -0.18
N GLY A 97 5.93 6.86 -1.06
CA GLY A 97 7.34 6.74 -0.69
C GLY A 97 7.86 8.00 0.01
N GLY A 98 7.50 9.18 -0.50
CA GLY A 98 7.86 10.48 0.09
C GLY A 98 7.01 10.90 1.30
N LEU A 99 5.95 10.17 1.64
CA LEU A 99 5.05 10.54 2.74
C LEU A 99 5.69 10.33 4.12
N GLY A 100 6.63 9.39 4.24
CA GLY A 100 7.26 9.05 5.52
C GLY A 100 6.27 8.56 6.58
N ALA A 101 5.13 8.01 6.17
CA ALA A 101 4.11 7.41 7.05
C ALA A 101 4.37 5.93 7.32
N PHE A 102 4.95 5.23 6.35
CA PHE A 102 5.17 3.80 6.39
C PHE A 102 6.65 3.48 6.63
N ARG A 103 6.91 2.32 7.24
CA ARG A 103 8.26 1.77 7.37
C ARG A 103 8.90 1.50 6.02
N ASP A 104 8.07 0.97 5.13
CA ASP A 104 8.46 0.41 3.83
C ASP A 104 7.24 0.40 2.90
N LEU A 105 7.50 0.39 1.59
CA LEU A 105 6.49 0.36 0.53
C LEU A 105 6.78 -0.83 -0.39
N HIS A 106 5.87 -1.78 -0.43
CA HIS A 106 5.99 -2.98 -1.26
C HIS A 106 5.04 -2.90 -2.45
N VAL A 107 5.61 -2.88 -3.65
CA VAL A 107 4.86 -2.94 -4.91
C VAL A 107 4.56 -4.39 -5.28
N ARG A 108 3.30 -4.67 -5.65
CA ARG A 108 2.87 -5.96 -6.20
C ARG A 108 1.93 -5.74 -7.38
N TYR A 109 1.83 -6.75 -8.23
CA TYR A 109 0.91 -6.77 -9.36
C TYR A 109 0.01 -7.98 -9.23
N LEU A 110 -1.30 -7.77 -9.37
CA LEU A 110 -2.35 -8.78 -9.25
C LEU A 110 -2.74 -9.27 -10.65
N HIS A 111 -2.51 -10.55 -10.90
CA HIS A 111 -2.69 -11.20 -12.20
C HIS A 111 -3.81 -12.23 -12.15
N ALA A 112 -4.52 -12.38 -13.27
CA ALA A 112 -5.31 -13.57 -13.51
C ALA A 112 -4.40 -14.71 -14.01
N THR A 113 -4.52 -15.88 -13.40
CA THR A 113 -3.95 -17.12 -13.96
C THR A 113 -4.83 -17.62 -15.09
N GLU A 114 -4.31 -18.56 -15.90
CA GLU A 114 -5.10 -19.24 -16.93
C GLU A 114 -6.33 -19.93 -16.34
N ASP A 115 -6.21 -20.54 -15.16
CA ASP A 115 -7.33 -21.13 -14.41
C ASP A 115 -8.28 -20.10 -13.75
N GLY A 116 -8.17 -18.81 -14.08
CA GLY A 116 -9.03 -17.74 -13.54
C GLY A 116 -8.81 -17.40 -12.05
N ARG A 117 -7.76 -17.94 -11.43
CA ARG A 117 -7.38 -17.64 -10.04
C ARG A 117 -6.60 -16.33 -9.97
N ALA A 118 -6.61 -15.71 -8.80
CA ALA A 118 -5.78 -14.55 -8.52
C ALA A 118 -4.37 -15.00 -8.11
N ALA A 119 -3.36 -14.40 -8.72
CA ALA A 119 -1.95 -14.57 -8.36
C ALA A 119 -1.27 -13.21 -8.28
N VAL A 120 -0.12 -13.16 -7.61
CA VAL A 120 0.65 -11.93 -7.45
C VAL A 120 2.09 -12.10 -7.87
N SER A 121 2.67 -11.05 -8.45
CA SER A 121 4.10 -11.00 -8.75
C SER A 121 4.69 -9.62 -8.43
N ARG A 122 5.99 -9.48 -8.70
CA ARG A 122 6.72 -8.21 -8.62
C ARG A 122 6.82 -7.50 -9.97
N SER A 123 6.20 -8.02 -11.02
CA SER A 123 6.27 -7.47 -12.38
C SER A 123 4.88 -7.11 -12.91
N PRO A 124 4.76 -5.98 -13.64
CA PRO A 124 3.52 -5.64 -14.35
C PRO A 124 3.19 -6.64 -15.47
N ARG A 125 4.20 -7.38 -15.97
CA ARG A 125 3.99 -8.44 -16.95
C ARG A 125 3.88 -9.79 -16.25
N ARG A 126 2.94 -10.63 -16.69
CA ARG A 126 2.66 -11.94 -16.10
C ARG A 126 3.90 -12.86 -16.12
N ASP A 127 4.69 -12.79 -17.17
CA ASP A 127 5.91 -13.56 -17.42
C ASP A 127 7.20 -12.88 -16.90
N GLY A 128 7.12 -11.62 -16.47
CA GLY A 128 8.30 -10.87 -16.05
C GLY A 128 8.80 -11.18 -14.64
N ALA A 129 8.05 -11.97 -13.85
CA ALA A 129 8.46 -12.48 -12.54
C ALA A 129 7.60 -13.69 -12.14
N PRO A 130 8.08 -14.56 -11.24
CA PRO A 130 7.30 -15.68 -10.73
C PRO A 130 5.96 -15.25 -10.14
N LEU A 131 4.90 -16.00 -10.48
CA LEU A 131 3.58 -15.87 -9.88
C LEU A 131 3.53 -16.59 -8.53
N HIS A 132 2.86 -15.98 -7.56
CA HIS A 132 2.65 -16.53 -6.23
C HIS A 132 1.18 -16.43 -5.83
N SER A 133 0.76 -17.24 -4.83
CA SER A 133 -0.55 -17.09 -4.21
C SER A 133 -0.75 -15.69 -3.65
N THR A 134 -1.99 -15.18 -3.72
CA THR A 134 -2.40 -13.95 -3.05
C THR A 134 -2.22 -14.00 -1.53
N ASP A 135 -1.99 -15.16 -0.92
CA ASP A 135 -1.67 -15.27 0.51
C ASP A 135 -0.37 -14.54 0.87
N ARG A 136 0.54 -14.30 -0.10
CA ARG A 136 1.71 -13.44 0.12
C ARG A 136 1.36 -11.97 0.35
N LEU A 137 0.14 -11.55 0.01
CA LEU A 137 -0.36 -10.22 0.32
C LEU A 137 -0.86 -10.11 1.76
N VAL A 138 -1.16 -11.24 2.41
CA VAL A 138 -1.66 -11.30 3.79
C VAL A 138 -0.48 -11.16 4.75
N ASP A 139 -0.68 -10.40 5.83
CA ASP A 139 0.28 -10.25 6.91
C ASP A 139 -0.42 -10.53 8.24
N ALA A 140 -0.16 -11.71 8.81
CA ALA A 140 -0.70 -12.12 10.10
C ALA A 140 -0.27 -11.19 11.26
N THR A 141 0.72 -10.31 11.04
CA THR A 141 1.12 -9.35 12.06
C THR A 141 0.26 -8.09 12.10
N GLY A 142 -0.71 -7.93 11.20
CA GLY A 142 -1.65 -6.80 11.18
C GLY A 142 -0.99 -5.44 10.90
N ARG A 143 0.24 -5.44 10.38
CA ARG A 143 1.03 -4.22 10.14
C ARG A 143 0.92 -3.69 8.73
N ARG A 144 0.33 -4.47 7.84
CA ARG A 144 0.21 -4.14 6.43
C ARG A 144 -1.07 -3.34 6.18
N VAL A 145 -0.91 -2.18 5.56
CA VAL A 145 -1.98 -1.42 4.93
C VAL A 145 -1.93 -1.74 3.44
N THR A 146 -3.01 -2.24 2.85
CA THR A 146 -3.06 -2.57 1.42
C THR A 146 -3.86 -1.54 0.64
N LEU A 147 -3.27 -0.99 -0.41
CA LEU A 147 -3.96 -0.16 -1.39
C LEU A 147 -3.98 -0.90 -2.74
N LEU A 148 -5.15 -1.36 -3.17
CA LEU A 148 -5.35 -1.94 -4.50
C LEU A 148 -5.77 -0.83 -5.48
N VAL A 149 -5.01 -0.66 -6.55
CA VAL A 149 -5.35 0.24 -7.67
C VAL A 149 -5.94 -0.61 -8.78
N SER A 150 -7.22 -0.40 -9.10
CA SER A 150 -7.95 -1.20 -10.08
C SER A 150 -9.13 -0.46 -10.66
N ASP A 151 -9.41 -0.71 -11.94
CA ASP A 151 -10.63 -0.26 -12.61
C ASP A 151 -11.87 -1.11 -12.27
N CYS A 152 -11.70 -2.14 -11.43
CA CYS A 152 -12.75 -3.04 -10.97
C CYS A 152 -13.54 -3.71 -12.11
N ALA A 153 -12.96 -3.84 -13.29
CA ALA A 153 -13.61 -4.38 -14.48
C ALA A 153 -12.90 -5.60 -15.07
N GLY A 154 -11.64 -5.86 -14.67
CA GLY A 154 -10.84 -6.96 -15.21
C GLY A 154 -11.38 -8.39 -14.95
N PRO A 155 -10.71 -9.42 -15.50
CA PRO A 155 -11.15 -10.83 -15.37
C PRO A 155 -11.31 -11.31 -13.93
N LEU A 156 -10.43 -10.89 -13.01
CA LEU A 156 -10.50 -11.26 -11.60
C LEU A 156 -11.75 -10.71 -10.90
N TRP A 157 -12.26 -9.58 -11.37
CA TRP A 157 -13.48 -9.00 -10.87
C TRP A 157 -14.72 -9.71 -11.42
N HIS A 158 -14.66 -10.14 -12.68
CA HIS A 158 -15.71 -10.97 -13.28
C HIS A 158 -15.84 -12.34 -12.60
N SER A 159 -14.73 -12.99 -12.26
CA SER A 159 -14.74 -14.30 -11.58
C SER A 159 -14.97 -14.22 -10.06
N GLY A 160 -15.08 -13.01 -9.51
CA GLY A 160 -15.16 -12.77 -8.06
C GLY A 160 -13.87 -13.06 -7.29
N ALA A 161 -12.77 -13.41 -7.98
CA ALA A 161 -11.49 -13.69 -7.35
C ALA A 161 -10.92 -12.45 -6.65
N ALA A 162 -11.07 -11.26 -7.26
CA ALA A 162 -10.67 -9.99 -6.66
C ALA A 162 -11.44 -9.71 -5.35
N HIS A 163 -12.76 -9.94 -5.33
CA HIS A 163 -13.58 -9.77 -4.12
C HIS A 163 -13.14 -10.70 -2.99
N ARG A 164 -12.88 -11.98 -3.31
CA ARG A 164 -12.39 -12.96 -2.31
C ARG A 164 -11.01 -12.57 -1.78
N THR A 165 -10.13 -12.04 -2.63
CA THR A 165 -8.82 -11.52 -2.20
C THR A 165 -9.01 -10.32 -1.27
N LEU A 166 -9.86 -9.34 -1.62
CA LEU A 166 -10.14 -8.19 -0.78
C LEU A 166 -10.74 -8.58 0.57
N HIS A 167 -11.72 -9.48 0.58
CA HIS A 167 -12.33 -10.00 1.81
C HIS A 167 -11.29 -10.61 2.75
N ARG A 168 -10.38 -11.43 2.22
CA ARG A 168 -9.30 -12.05 3.00
C ARG A 168 -8.32 -11.03 3.56
N LEU A 169 -7.95 -10.03 2.75
CA LEU A 169 -7.05 -8.96 3.19
C LEU A 169 -7.70 -8.08 4.27
N ALA A 170 -8.98 -7.75 4.12
CA ALA A 170 -9.73 -6.93 5.06
C ALA A 170 -9.85 -7.60 6.45
N GLY A 171 -9.88 -8.93 6.51
CA GLY A 171 -9.85 -9.67 7.77
C GLY A 171 -8.51 -9.61 8.52
N GLN A 172 -7.45 -9.04 7.93
CA GLN A 172 -6.08 -9.07 8.48
C GLN A 172 -5.50 -7.67 8.69
N GLY A 173 -6.04 -6.66 8.02
CA GLY A 173 -5.61 -5.27 8.19
C GLY A 173 -6.37 -4.32 7.29
N PRO A 174 -6.03 -3.02 7.31
CA PRO A 174 -6.72 -2.03 6.49
C PRO A 174 -6.49 -2.28 5.00
N VAL A 175 -7.58 -2.24 4.24
CA VAL A 175 -7.58 -2.38 2.79
C VAL A 175 -8.39 -1.24 2.19
N ALA A 176 -7.86 -0.64 1.14
CA ALA A 176 -8.56 0.34 0.32
C ALA A 176 -8.43 -0.01 -1.16
N VAL A 177 -9.44 0.37 -1.94
CA VAL A 177 -9.40 0.31 -3.40
C VAL A 177 -9.37 1.73 -3.95
N LEU A 178 -8.34 2.05 -4.73
CA LEU A 178 -8.28 3.28 -5.53
C LEU A 178 -8.77 2.95 -6.93
N GLN A 179 -9.92 3.52 -7.26
CA GLN A 179 -10.59 3.35 -8.54
C GLN A 179 -10.29 4.57 -9.43
N PRO A 180 -9.47 4.45 -10.49
CA PRO A 180 -9.06 5.58 -11.31
C PRO A 180 -10.14 6.08 -12.28
N LEU A 181 -11.18 5.28 -12.56
CA LEU A 181 -12.26 5.71 -13.43
C LEU A 181 -13.04 6.90 -12.83
N PRO A 182 -13.60 7.80 -13.67
CA PRO A 182 -14.54 8.81 -13.20
C PRO A 182 -15.72 8.19 -12.43
N GLN A 183 -16.18 8.84 -11.36
CA GLN A 183 -17.24 8.32 -10.47
C GLN A 183 -18.53 7.91 -11.21
N ARG A 184 -18.90 8.61 -12.29
CA ARG A 184 -20.06 8.26 -13.14
C ARG A 184 -19.98 6.87 -13.78
N LEU A 185 -18.78 6.28 -13.87
CA LEU A 185 -18.56 4.95 -14.41
C LEU A 185 -18.51 3.87 -13.32
N TRP A 186 -18.40 4.24 -12.05
CA TRP A 186 -18.29 3.28 -10.95
C TRP A 186 -19.46 2.28 -10.87
N PRO A 187 -20.73 2.68 -11.11
CA PRO A 187 -21.85 1.74 -11.13
C PRO A 187 -21.76 0.66 -12.23
N ARG A 188 -20.89 0.86 -13.23
CA ARG A 188 -20.67 -0.10 -14.33
C ARG A 188 -19.50 -1.05 -14.06
N THR A 189 -18.82 -0.90 -12.94
CA THR A 189 -17.75 -1.80 -12.52
C THR A 189 -18.33 -2.98 -11.74
N ARG A 190 -17.51 -3.98 -11.45
CA ARG A 190 -17.92 -5.17 -10.68
C ARG A 190 -17.70 -5.01 -9.18
N LEU A 191 -17.17 -3.88 -8.72
CA LEU A 191 -17.15 -3.54 -7.30
C LEU A 191 -18.44 -2.76 -6.99
N HIS A 192 -19.27 -3.30 -6.09
CA HIS A 192 -20.48 -2.60 -5.68
C HIS A 192 -20.12 -1.27 -5.01
N VAL A 193 -20.82 -0.22 -5.40
CA VAL A 193 -20.61 1.13 -4.87
C VAL A 193 -21.89 1.63 -4.22
N THR A 194 -21.75 2.05 -2.98
CA THR A 194 -22.78 2.80 -2.25
C THR A 194 -22.22 4.18 -1.96
N PHE A 195 -22.98 5.23 -2.30
CA PHE A 195 -22.61 6.59 -1.94
C PHE A 195 -22.92 6.83 -0.47
N GLY A 196 -21.97 7.43 0.25
CA GLY A 196 -22.14 7.75 1.67
C GLY A 196 -21.09 8.74 2.13
N GLU A 197 -21.38 9.40 3.26
CA GLU A 197 -20.44 10.26 3.95
C GLU A 197 -19.63 9.42 4.95
N LEU A 198 -18.32 9.39 4.77
CA LEU A 198 -17.42 8.79 5.75
C LEU A 198 -17.18 9.78 6.88
N ARG A 199 -17.80 9.53 8.03
CA ARG A 199 -17.52 10.26 9.25
C ARG A 199 -16.45 9.55 10.04
N ARG A 200 -15.49 10.32 10.56
CA ARG A 200 -14.56 9.80 11.56
C ARG A 200 -15.40 9.36 12.76
N GLY A 201 -15.36 8.08 13.12
CA GLY A 201 -15.97 7.60 14.34
C GLY A 201 -15.42 8.42 15.50
N GLN A 202 -16.30 8.97 16.34
CA GLN A 202 -15.87 9.58 17.59
C GLN A 202 -15.22 8.49 18.43
N GLY A 203 -13.94 8.66 18.71
CA GLY A 203 -13.13 7.83 19.59
C GLY A 203 -12.26 8.75 20.41
#